data_AF-A0A975FS95-F1
#
_entry.id   AF-A0A975FS95-F1
#
_cell.length_a   1.000
_cell.length_b   1.000
_cell.length_c   1.000
_cell.angle_alpha   90.00
_cell.angle_beta   90.00
_cell.angle_gamma   90.00
#
_symmetry.space_group_name_H-M   'P 1'
#
loop_
_entity.id
_entity.type
_entity.pdbx_description
1 polymer ?
#
loop_
_entity_poly.entity_id
_entity_poly.type
_entity_poly.pdbx_seq_one_letter_code
_entity_poly.pdbx_strand_id
1 'polypeptide(L)' 'MTAFYILQSLFISVKPDGDYYSWSKLFKIEGVLNPEIITINELKYPKFEIVIKFGNKNDRSSKSYFFSEAFD' A
#
# COMPACT_ATOMS: atom_id res chain seq x y z
N MET A 1 -12.98 26.52 -8.34
CA MET A 1 -13.28 25.08 -8.19
C MET A 1 -12.21 24.50 -7.27
N THR A 2 -12.49 24.36 -5.98
CA THR A 2 -11.49 23.97 -4.96
C THR A 2 -11.28 22.47 -5.03
N ALA A 3 -10.06 22.01 -5.36
CA ALA A 3 -9.73 20.59 -5.29
C ALA A 3 -9.52 20.23 -3.81
N PHE A 4 -10.28 19.27 -3.29
CA PHE A 4 -10.04 18.72 -1.95
C PHE A 4 -8.84 17.77 -2.00
N TYR A 5 -7.80 18.09 -1.24
CA TYR A 5 -6.61 17.27 -1.09
C TYR A 5 -6.82 16.36 0.12
N ILE A 6 -7.01 15.06 -0.11
CA ILE A 6 -7.26 14.10 0.95
C ILE A 6 -5.97 13.29 1.20
N LEU A 7 -5.39 13.49 2.38
CA LEU A 7 -4.32 12.64 2.90
C LEU A 7 -4.95 11.38 3.46
N GLN A 8 -4.46 10.22 3.01
CA GLN A 8 -4.94 8.91 3.42
C GLN A 8 -3.77 8.05 3.90
N SER A 9 -4.10 7.07 4.75
CA SER A 9 -3.18 6.01 5.13
C SER A 9 -3.65 4.71 4.49
N LEU A 10 -2.71 3.96 3.91
CA LEU A 10 -2.95 2.63 3.38
C LEU A 10 -2.47 1.62 4.41
N PHE A 11 -3.37 0.75 4.85
CA PHE A 11 -3.04 -0.41 5.68
C PHE A 11 -3.10 -1.66 4.81
N ILE A 12 -2.03 -2.45 4.82
CA ILE A 12 -1.91 -3.66 4.00
C ILE A 12 -1.72 -4.84 4.94
N SER A 13 -2.67 -5.78 4.93
CA SER A 13 -2.56 -7.05 5.66
C SER A 13 -2.24 -8.15 4.66
N VAL A 14 -1.18 -8.91 4.92
CA VAL A 14 -0.74 -10.03 4.08
C VAL A 14 -0.78 -11.31 4.91
N LYS A 15 -1.38 -12.35 4.34
CA LYS A 15 -1.38 -13.71 4.89
C LYS A 15 -1.05 -14.72 3.79
N PRO A 16 -0.39 -15.84 4.10
CA PRO A 16 -0.32 -16.95 3.16
C PRO A 16 -1.72 -17.54 2.99
N ASP A 17 -1.98 -18.18 1.85
CA ASP A 17 -3.26 -18.82 1.60
C ASP A 17 -3.51 -19.92 2.66
N GLY A 18 -4.62 -19.80 3.38
CA GLY A 18 -4.89 -20.58 4.59
C GLY A 18 -6.04 -20.00 5.42
N ASP A 19 -6.91 -20.89 5.89
CA ASP A 19 -8.18 -20.59 6.59
C ASP A 19 -8.01 -20.02 8.02
N TYR A 20 -6.79 -19.74 8.46
CA TYR A 20 -6.51 -19.27 9.82
C TYR A 20 -6.17 -17.77 9.81
N TYR A 21 -7.10 -16.94 10.31
CA TYR A 21 -6.96 -15.49 10.47
C TYR A 21 -5.99 -15.06 11.59
N SER A 22 -5.23 -15.97 12.19
CA SER A 22 -4.48 -15.71 13.42
C SER A 22 -3.10 -15.07 13.21
N TRP A 23 -2.51 -15.09 12.00
CA TRP A 23 -1.11 -14.67 11.80
C TRP A 23 -0.87 -13.82 10.53
N SER A 24 -1.66 -12.76 10.32
CA SER A 24 -1.40 -11.81 9.22
C SER A 24 -0.29 -10.82 9.56
N LYS A 25 0.55 -10.47 8.60
CA LYS A 25 1.53 -9.37 8.71
C LYS A 25 0.91 -8.06 8.25
N LEU A 26 0.95 -7.03 9.09
CA LEU A 26 0.38 -5.71 8.82
C LEU A 26 1.48 -4.70 8.45
N PHE A 27 1.24 -3.96 7.37
CA PHE A 27 2.10 -2.89 6.87
C PHE A 27 1.30 -1.61 6.73
N LYS A 28 1.97 -0.46 6.81
CA LYS A 28 1.34 0.86 6.76
C LYS A 28 2.12 1.81 5.87
N ILE A 29 1.41 2.58 5.04
CA ILE A 29 1.94 3.73 4.31
C ILE A 29 1.10 4.93 4.71
N GLU A 30 1.74 5.91 5.34
CA GLU A 30 1.06 7.12 5.83
C GLU A 30 1.24 8.31 4.89
N GLY A 31 0.33 9.27 5.02
CA GLY A 31 0.50 10.58 4.39
C GLY A 31 0.47 10.54 2.86
N VAL A 32 -0.26 9.59 2.26
CA VAL A 32 -0.35 9.48 0.81
C VAL A 32 -1.49 10.37 0.32
N LEU A 33 -1.19 11.27 -0.62
CA LEU A 33 -2.18 12.19 -1.18
C LEU A 33 -2.93 11.51 -2.33
N ASN A 34 -4.26 11.37 -2.19
CA ASN A 34 -5.13 10.73 -3.19
C ASN A 34 -4.52 9.42 -3.75
N PRO A 35 -4.21 8.43 -2.89
CA PRO A 35 -3.61 7.18 -3.32
C PRO A 35 -4.51 6.41 -4.27
N GLU A 36 -3.89 5.72 -5.21
CA GLU A 36 -4.50 4.71 -6.06
C GLU A 36 -3.51 3.56 -6.22
N ILE A 37 -3.94 2.35 -5.88
CA ILE A 37 -3.12 1.15 -6.06
C ILE A 37 -3.17 0.79 -7.54
N ILE A 38 -2.01 0.77 -8.19
CA ILE A 38 -1.89 0.44 -9.61
C ILE A 38 -1.61 -1.04 -9.80
N THR A 39 -0.70 -1.60 -9.00
CA THR A 39 -0.28 -2.99 -9.11
C THR A 39 0.19 -3.51 -7.76
N ILE A 40 -0.07 -4.79 -7.51
CA ILE A 40 0.49 -5.55 -6.40
C ILE A 40 1.25 -6.72 -7.03
N ASN A 41 2.57 -6.74 -6.87
CA ASN A 41 3.41 -7.85 -7.33
C ASN A 41 3.76 -8.72 -6.12
N GLU A 42 3.26 -9.96 -6.14
CA GLU A 42 3.62 -10.96 -5.14
C GLU A 42 5.07 -11.41 -5.37
N LEU A 43 5.87 -11.37 -4.30
CA LEU A 43 7.21 -11.96 -4.27
C LEU A 43 7.16 -13.20 -3.34
N LYS A 44 8.30 -13.59 -2.77
CA LYS A 44 8.34 -14.67 -1.81
C LYS A 44 7.74 -14.21 -0.47
N TYR A 45 6.68 -14.86 0.01
CA TYR A 45 6.04 -14.53 1.30
C TYR A 45 7.06 -14.29 2.42
N PRO A 46 6.89 -13.22 3.24
CA PRO A 46 5.83 -12.21 3.22
C PRO A 46 6.16 -10.99 2.36
N LYS A 47 7.04 -11.13 1.36
CA LYS A 47 7.51 -10.02 0.53
C LYS A 47 6.54 -9.74 -0.61
N PHE A 48 6.31 -8.47 -0.88
CA PHE A 48 5.51 -8.00 -2.01
C PHE A 48 5.92 -6.56 -2.36
N GLU A 49 5.60 -6.15 -3.58
CA GLU A 49 5.73 -4.78 -4.05
C GLU A 49 4.33 -4.22 -4.31
N ILE A 50 4.09 -2.97 -3.88
CA ILE A 50 2.91 -2.21 -4.30
C ILE A 50 3.36 -0.97 -5.04
N VAL A 51 2.82 -0.78 -6.25
CA VAL A 51 2.95 0.45 -7.01
C VAL A 51 1.76 1.34 -6.71
N ILE A 52 2.00 2.50 -6.12
CA ILE A 52 0.96 3.47 -5.76
C ILE A 52 1.16 4.72 -6.59
N LYS A 53 0.07 5.17 -7.20
CA LYS A 53 -0.05 6.49 -7.81
C LYS A 53 -0.63 7.47 -6.81
N PHE A 54 0.04 8.60 -6.60
CA PHE A 54 -0.33 9.60 -5.61
C PHE A 54 -0.03 11.01 -6.12
N GLY A 55 -0.65 12.01 -5.52
CA GLY A 55 -0.43 13.42 -5.85
C GLY A 55 -1.72 14.18 -6.21
N ASN A 56 -1.53 15.34 -6.80
CA ASN A 56 -2.60 16.23 -7.19
C ASN A 56 -3.31 15.70 -8.44
N LYS A 57 -4.59 16.04 -8.65
CA LYS A 57 -5.37 15.55 -9.81
C LYS A 57 -4.64 15.69 -11.16
N ASN A 58 -3.92 16.79 -11.35
CA ASN A 58 -3.20 17.11 -12.59
C ASN A 58 -1.71 16.72 -12.55
N ASP A 59 -1.20 16.31 -11.41
CA ASP A 59 0.21 15.99 -11.20
C ASP A 59 0.32 14.82 -10.22
N ARG A 60 0.24 13.61 -10.79
CA ARG A 60 0.33 12.36 -10.04
C ARG A 60 1.59 11.62 -10.47
N SER A 61 2.35 11.16 -9.49
CA SER A 61 3.52 10.30 -9.71
C SER A 61 3.25 8.90 -9.15
N SER A 62 4.00 7.93 -9.66
CA SER A 62 3.95 6.55 -9.19
C SER A 62 5.22 6.22 -8.42
N LYS A 63 5.08 5.46 -7.34
CA LYS A 63 6.21 4.95 -6.56
C LYS A 63 5.98 3.50 -6.16
N SER A 64 7.03 2.70 -6.30
CA SER A 64 7.09 1.33 -5.79
C SER A 64 7.44 1.33 -4.30
N TYR A 65 6.69 0.57 -3.53
CA TYR A 65 6.96 0.28 -2.13
C TYR A 65 7.23 -1.21 -1.99
N PHE A 66 8.42 -1.55 -1.50
CA PHE A 66 8.84 -2.93 -1.25
C PHE A 66 8.70 -3.24 0.23
N PHE A 67 8.00 -4.32 0.54
CA PHE A 67 7.78 -4.78 1.91
C PHE A 67 8.43 -6.14 2.10
N SER A 68 9.09 -6.34 3.25
CA SER A 68 9.78 -7.61 3.54
C SER A 68 9.60 -8.14 4.96
N GLU A 69 9.32 -7.28 5.94
CA GLU A 69 9.12 -7.64 7.35
C GLU A 69 8.07 -6.70 7.96
N ALA A 70 7.15 -7.24 8.76
CA ALA A 70 6.18 -6.42 9.51
C ALA A 70 6.86 -5.85 10.75
N PHE A 71 6.38 -4.70 11.23
CA PHE A 71 6.77 -4.15 12.53
C PHE A 71 6.56 -5.22 13.61
N ASP A 72 7.61 -5.48 14.42
CA ASP A 72 7.49 -6.21 15.69
C ASP A 72 6.71 -5.37 16.72
#